data_AF-A0A7L3WNT3-F1
#
_entry.id   AF-A0A7L3WNT3-F1
#
_cell.length_a   1.000
_cell.length_b   1.000
_cell.length_c   1.000
_cell.angle_alpha   90.00
_cell.angle_beta   90.00
_cell.angle_gamma   90.00
#
_symmetry.space_group_name_H-M   'P 1'
#
loop_
_entity.id
_entity.type
_entity.pdbx_description
1 polymer ?
#
loop_
_entity_poly.entity_id
_entity_poly.type
_entity_poly.pdbx_seq_one_letter_code
_entity_poly.pdbx_strand_id
1 'polypeptide(L)'
;VEEGSKNVRLGSLIGLLVEEGQDWKQVEIPANGVDPSSLVSPAPAVSSAHAGPSVSAPPKLEHQPKKLQVRLSPAARNILETHGLDPSNITPSGPRGIFTKEDALKLLQEKQKGKPSELKPVVSPAPPQATAVPSASPTTAGTTSYPRPAVPPVSTPGQPAAPGTFTEIPASNIRRVIAKRLTESKTTVPHAYAAADCDIDAILKLRKELAKDDIKVSVNDFIIKATAVTLKQMPDVNATWDGEVCRQLQSIDISIAVATDRGLITPIIKDVAAKGIKEIAASAKALAKKARDGKLLPEEYQGGSFSISNLGMFGINDFTAVINPPQACILAVGRARPELKIVEDEEGNEKLQQHQLMTVTLSSDGRVVDDELASKFLETLKANIENPMRLALC
;
A
#
# COMPACT_ATOMS: atom_id res chain seq x y z
N VAL A 1 37.14 -17.23 6.60
CA VAL A 1 37.30 -16.06 5.67
C VAL A 1 38.21 -15.05 6.35
N GLU A 2 39.00 -14.24 5.63
CA GLU A 2 39.81 -13.20 6.27
C GLU A 2 38.93 -12.06 6.83
N GLU A 3 39.31 -11.55 8.00
CA GLU A 3 38.56 -10.54 8.75
C GLU A 3 38.45 -9.22 7.97
N GLY A 4 37.27 -8.61 7.95
CA GLY A 4 36.98 -7.39 7.17
C GLY A 4 36.60 -7.60 5.70
N SER A 5 36.60 -8.84 5.18
CA SER A 5 36.20 -9.15 3.80
C SER A 5 34.73 -8.79 3.50
N LYS A 6 34.49 -7.98 2.46
CA LYS A 6 33.14 -7.70 1.92
C LYS A 6 32.84 -8.59 0.70
N ASN A 7 31.55 -8.88 0.46
CA ASN A 7 31.05 -9.79 -0.59
C ASN A 7 31.45 -11.28 -0.46
N VAL A 8 31.31 -11.84 0.75
CA VAL A 8 31.43 -13.29 0.98
C VAL A 8 30.27 -14.03 0.29
N ARG A 9 30.56 -15.17 -0.38
CA ARG A 9 29.52 -16.01 -0.99
C ARG A 9 28.69 -16.74 0.08
N LEU A 10 27.37 -16.72 -0.06
CA LEU A 10 26.45 -17.52 0.76
C LEU A 10 26.86 -19.00 0.75
N GLY A 11 26.84 -19.64 1.92
CA GLY A 11 27.31 -21.02 2.11
C GLY A 11 28.80 -21.18 2.44
N SER A 12 29.58 -20.08 2.55
CA SER A 12 30.98 -20.15 2.97
C SER A 12 31.13 -20.28 4.50
N LEU A 13 32.01 -21.16 4.99
CA LEU A 13 32.33 -21.25 6.41
C LEU A 13 33.08 -19.99 6.89
N ILE A 14 32.46 -19.25 7.81
CA ILE A 14 32.99 -17.98 8.34
C ILE A 14 33.72 -18.11 9.68
N GLY A 15 33.47 -19.15 10.46
CA GLY A 15 34.15 -19.42 11.73
C GLY A 15 33.83 -20.80 12.30
N LEU A 16 34.62 -21.24 13.27
CA LEU A 16 34.42 -22.45 14.07
C LEU A 16 34.41 -22.02 15.55
N LEU A 17 33.48 -22.57 16.34
CA LEU A 17 33.42 -22.36 17.78
C LEU A 17 33.94 -23.61 18.49
N VAL A 18 34.74 -23.42 19.53
CA VAL A 18 35.45 -24.48 20.26
C VAL A 18 35.35 -24.18 21.76
N GLU A 19 35.22 -25.21 22.60
CA GLU A 19 35.13 -25.06 24.06
C GLU A 19 36.48 -24.66 24.69
N GLU A 20 36.45 -23.97 25.83
CA GLU A 20 37.65 -23.48 26.52
C GLU A 20 38.57 -24.64 26.92
N GLY A 21 39.74 -24.73 26.28
CA GLY A 21 40.79 -25.71 26.59
C GLY A 21 41.20 -26.63 25.43
N GLN A 22 40.50 -26.62 24.30
CA GLN A 22 40.91 -27.39 23.10
C GLN A 22 41.73 -26.55 22.11
N ASP A 23 42.73 -27.16 21.45
CA ASP A 23 43.51 -26.52 20.40
C ASP A 23 42.74 -26.57 19.06
N TRP A 24 42.41 -25.39 18.53
CA TRP A 24 41.64 -25.18 17.29
C TRP A 24 42.25 -25.86 16.05
N LYS A 25 43.51 -26.29 16.09
CA LYS A 25 44.18 -27.02 14.99
C LYS A 25 43.84 -28.50 14.91
N GLN A 26 43.15 -29.07 15.91
CA GLN A 26 42.79 -30.50 15.94
C GLN A 26 41.30 -30.76 15.61
N VAL A 27 40.51 -29.72 15.33
CA VAL A 27 39.09 -29.84 14.98
C VAL A 27 38.94 -30.20 13.51
N GLU A 28 38.25 -31.31 13.20
CA GLU A 28 37.98 -31.71 11.82
C GLU A 28 37.05 -30.71 11.12
N ILE A 29 37.46 -30.22 9.96
CA ILE A 29 36.72 -29.23 9.17
C ILE A 29 35.85 -29.96 8.14
N PRO A 30 34.50 -29.85 8.17
CA PRO A 30 33.64 -30.46 7.17
C PRO A 30 33.88 -29.90 5.76
N ALA A 31 34.02 -30.78 4.77
CA ALA A 31 34.16 -30.39 3.37
C ALA A 31 32.82 -29.91 2.77
N ASN A 32 32.86 -28.93 1.88
CA ASN A 32 31.66 -28.22 1.37
C ASN A 32 30.69 -29.11 0.56
N GLY A 33 29.39 -28.93 0.81
CA GLY A 33 28.24 -29.67 0.25
C GLY A 33 27.29 -30.06 1.39
N VAL A 34 25.96 -30.13 1.27
CA VAL A 34 25.05 -30.18 0.09
C VAL A 34 23.77 -29.36 0.41
N ASP A 35 22.88 -29.15 -0.58
CA ASP A 35 21.62 -28.38 -0.48
C ASP A 35 20.66 -28.78 0.67
N PRO A 36 19.92 -27.81 1.24
CA PRO A 36 18.96 -28.06 2.32
C PRO A 36 17.60 -28.54 1.79
N SER A 37 17.42 -29.87 1.65
CA SER A 37 16.11 -30.46 1.31
C SER A 37 15.83 -31.81 1.97
N SER A 38 15.69 -31.81 3.31
CA SER A 38 14.78 -32.70 4.06
C SER A 38 14.90 -32.46 5.58
N LEU A 39 13.75 -32.47 6.27
CA LEU A 39 13.52 -32.91 7.67
C LEU A 39 12.23 -32.27 8.23
N VAL A 40 11.07 -32.91 7.99
CA VAL A 40 9.84 -32.65 8.76
C VAL A 40 9.11 -33.97 9.00
N SER A 41 8.95 -34.36 10.27
CA SER A 41 8.04 -35.41 10.76
C SER A 41 7.82 -35.23 12.27
N PRO A 42 6.69 -35.69 12.84
CA PRO A 42 5.90 -34.79 13.72
C PRO A 42 5.51 -35.38 15.08
N ALA A 43 4.51 -34.75 15.74
CA ALA A 43 3.79 -35.14 16.96
C ALA A 43 4.44 -34.67 18.29
N PRO A 44 3.69 -34.57 19.42
CA PRO A 44 2.31 -35.01 19.66
C PRO A 44 1.32 -33.91 20.09
N ALA A 45 0.09 -34.32 20.45
CA ALA A 45 -1.02 -33.47 20.90
C ALA A 45 -1.43 -33.76 22.35
N VAL A 46 -2.17 -32.85 22.98
CA VAL A 46 -2.90 -33.03 24.25
C VAL A 46 -4.31 -32.41 24.18
N SER A 47 -5.17 -32.78 25.13
CA SER A 47 -6.64 -32.69 25.03
C SER A 47 -7.28 -31.89 26.16
N SER A 48 -8.47 -31.31 25.91
CA SER A 48 -9.52 -31.13 26.94
C SER A 48 -10.88 -30.88 26.28
N ALA A 49 -11.99 -31.17 26.98
CA ALA A 49 -13.36 -31.00 26.48
C ALA A 49 -14.36 -30.75 27.63
N HIS A 50 -15.42 -29.97 27.38
CA HIS A 50 -16.59 -29.77 28.26
C HIS A 50 -17.89 -29.64 27.43
N ALA A 51 -19.07 -29.76 28.07
CA ALA A 51 -20.29 -30.18 27.38
C ALA A 51 -21.63 -29.58 27.87
N GLY A 52 -22.54 -29.34 26.91
CA GLY A 52 -24.01 -29.26 27.07
C GLY A 52 -24.61 -27.95 27.60
N PRO A 53 -25.96 -27.79 27.62
CA PRO A 53 -27.00 -28.69 27.06
C PRO A 53 -28.16 -28.02 26.24
N SER A 54 -28.66 -28.72 25.20
CA SER A 54 -30.04 -28.68 24.61
C SER A 54 -30.69 -27.29 24.30
N VAL A 55 -31.97 -27.05 23.94
CA VAL A 55 -33.18 -27.85 23.58
C VAL A 55 -34.03 -27.10 22.51
N SER A 56 -34.78 -27.79 21.62
CA SER A 56 -36.23 -27.57 21.28
C SER A 56 -36.63 -27.84 19.80
N ALA A 57 -37.82 -28.42 19.58
CA ALA A 57 -38.55 -28.68 18.31
C ALA A 57 -39.99 -29.21 18.63
N PRO A 58 -40.93 -29.54 17.68
CA PRO A 58 -41.05 -29.29 16.22
C PRO A 58 -42.11 -28.17 15.98
N PRO A 59 -43.22 -28.22 15.17
CA PRO A 59 -43.78 -29.17 14.14
C PRO A 59 -43.12 -29.00 12.75
N LYS A 60 -43.43 -29.69 11.63
CA LYS A 60 -44.39 -30.74 11.18
C LYS A 60 -45.65 -30.32 10.39
N LEU A 61 -45.70 -30.75 9.11
CA LEU A 61 -46.88 -30.84 8.23
C LEU A 61 -46.71 -31.98 7.20
N GLU A 62 -47.78 -32.28 6.46
CA GLU A 62 -48.05 -33.53 5.73
C GLU A 62 -48.59 -33.25 4.30
N HIS A 63 -48.52 -34.12 3.28
CA HIS A 63 -47.91 -35.47 3.13
C HIS A 63 -47.73 -35.85 1.63
N GLN A 64 -46.71 -36.65 1.28
CA GLN A 64 -46.61 -37.45 0.02
C GLN A 64 -46.59 -36.69 -1.35
N PRO A 65 -46.30 -37.36 -2.51
CA PRO A 65 -45.23 -38.34 -2.76
C PRO A 65 -44.42 -38.08 -4.06
N LYS A 66 -43.38 -38.91 -4.31
CA LYS A 66 -42.69 -39.13 -5.61
C LYS A 66 -41.99 -37.93 -6.32
N LYS A 67 -40.70 -37.73 -5.99
CA LYS A 67 -39.59 -37.68 -6.98
C LYS A 67 -38.27 -37.98 -6.26
N LEU A 68 -37.31 -38.62 -6.93
CA LEU A 68 -35.99 -38.91 -6.36
C LEU A 68 -35.20 -37.60 -6.22
N GLN A 69 -35.08 -37.09 -4.99
CA GLN A 69 -34.32 -35.86 -4.72
C GLN A 69 -32.82 -36.16 -4.74
N VAL A 70 -32.19 -35.97 -5.90
CA VAL A 70 -30.73 -35.93 -6.04
C VAL A 70 -30.20 -34.83 -5.12
N ARG A 71 -29.26 -35.17 -4.23
CA ARG A 71 -28.63 -34.19 -3.34
C ARG A 71 -27.73 -33.26 -4.17
N LEU A 72 -27.98 -31.96 -4.11
CA LEU A 72 -27.30 -30.96 -4.93
C LEU A 72 -26.31 -30.15 -4.07
N SER A 73 -25.10 -29.93 -4.59
CA SER A 73 -24.16 -28.99 -3.98
C SER A 73 -24.61 -27.53 -4.22
N PRO A 74 -24.29 -26.57 -3.32
CA PRO A 74 -24.78 -25.18 -3.44
C PRO A 74 -24.37 -24.50 -4.76
N ALA A 75 -23.15 -24.74 -5.23
CA ALA A 75 -22.67 -24.23 -6.50
C ALA A 75 -23.38 -24.86 -7.71
N ALA A 76 -23.74 -26.15 -7.64
CA ALA A 76 -24.49 -26.81 -8.71
C ALA A 76 -25.94 -26.30 -8.78
N ARG A 77 -26.60 -26.13 -7.63
CA ARG A 77 -27.96 -25.55 -7.55
C ARG A 77 -28.03 -24.21 -8.28
N ASN A 78 -27.14 -23.27 -7.94
CA ASN A 78 -27.12 -21.94 -8.56
C ASN A 78 -26.96 -22.00 -10.10
N ILE A 79 -26.09 -22.89 -10.60
CA ILE A 79 -25.86 -23.07 -12.04
C ILE A 79 -27.11 -23.66 -12.74
N LEU A 80 -27.78 -24.63 -12.13
CA LEU A 80 -28.99 -25.26 -12.70
C LEU A 80 -30.20 -24.32 -12.68
N GLU A 81 -30.36 -23.53 -11.61
CA GLU A 81 -31.39 -22.49 -11.47
C GLU A 81 -31.19 -21.34 -12.48
N THR A 82 -29.95 -20.86 -12.63
CA THR A 82 -29.60 -19.77 -13.58
C THR A 82 -29.86 -20.14 -15.05
N HIS A 83 -29.86 -21.43 -15.41
CA HIS A 83 -29.93 -21.88 -16.81
C HIS A 83 -31.10 -22.82 -17.15
N GLY A 84 -32.01 -23.07 -16.20
CA GLY A 84 -33.20 -23.91 -16.40
C GLY A 84 -32.83 -25.34 -16.82
N LEU A 85 -32.24 -26.09 -15.87
CA LEU A 85 -31.71 -27.44 -16.10
C LEU A 85 -32.18 -28.44 -15.03
N ASP A 86 -32.84 -29.52 -15.47
CA ASP A 86 -33.24 -30.63 -14.61
C ASP A 86 -32.08 -31.63 -14.40
N PRO A 87 -31.66 -31.91 -13.15
CA PRO A 87 -30.58 -32.88 -12.86
C PRO A 87 -31.04 -34.35 -12.94
N SER A 88 -32.26 -34.64 -13.41
CA SER A 88 -32.89 -35.97 -13.31
C SER A 88 -32.25 -37.05 -14.18
N ASN A 89 -31.47 -36.68 -15.20
CA ASN A 89 -30.96 -37.60 -16.24
C ASN A 89 -29.46 -37.93 -16.11
N ILE A 90 -28.75 -37.44 -15.09
CA ILE A 90 -27.30 -37.69 -14.92
C ILE A 90 -26.98 -38.23 -13.54
N THR A 91 -26.18 -39.30 -13.51
CA THR A 91 -25.63 -39.91 -12.29
C THR A 91 -24.70 -38.91 -11.58
N PRO A 92 -24.95 -38.56 -10.30
CA PRO A 92 -24.13 -37.58 -9.57
C PRO A 92 -22.72 -38.12 -9.29
N SER A 93 -21.68 -37.36 -9.64
CA SER A 93 -20.29 -37.83 -9.54
C SER A 93 -19.62 -37.57 -8.18
N GLY A 94 -20.30 -36.88 -7.25
CA GLY A 94 -19.71 -36.44 -5.98
C GLY A 94 -19.80 -37.43 -4.83
N PRO A 95 -18.95 -37.28 -3.78
CA PRO A 95 -18.98 -38.14 -2.59
C PRO A 95 -20.38 -38.23 -1.97
N ARG A 96 -20.78 -39.45 -1.58
CA ARG A 96 -22.15 -39.78 -1.08
C ARG A 96 -23.28 -39.46 -2.07
N GLY A 97 -23.02 -39.48 -3.38
CA GLY A 97 -24.03 -39.33 -4.43
C GLY A 97 -24.55 -37.89 -4.57
N ILE A 98 -23.66 -36.90 -4.37
CA ILE A 98 -24.01 -35.48 -4.46
C ILE A 98 -23.67 -34.95 -5.86
N PHE A 99 -24.62 -34.23 -6.47
CA PHE A 99 -24.45 -33.61 -7.78
C PHE A 99 -23.55 -32.36 -7.66
N THR A 100 -22.43 -32.38 -8.38
CA THR A 100 -21.33 -31.42 -8.21
C THR A 100 -21.42 -30.24 -9.20
N LYS A 101 -20.59 -29.21 -8.95
CA LYS A 101 -20.44 -28.06 -9.86
C LYS A 101 -20.02 -28.51 -11.28
N GLU A 102 -19.21 -29.55 -11.38
CA GLU A 102 -18.71 -30.08 -12.65
C GLU A 102 -19.80 -30.81 -13.44
N ASP A 103 -20.67 -31.54 -12.75
CA ASP A 103 -21.81 -32.22 -13.37
C ASP A 103 -22.81 -31.21 -13.96
N ALA A 104 -23.04 -30.08 -13.27
CA ALA A 104 -23.85 -28.98 -13.78
C ALA A 104 -23.22 -28.28 -15.01
N LEU A 105 -21.89 -28.18 -15.06
CA LEU A 105 -21.16 -27.60 -16.20
C LEU A 105 -21.15 -28.53 -17.42
N LYS A 106 -21.13 -29.86 -17.22
CA LYS A 106 -21.27 -30.85 -18.31
C LYS A 106 -22.65 -30.74 -18.98
N LEU A 107 -23.73 -30.68 -18.20
CA LEU A 107 -25.10 -30.44 -18.72
C LEU A 107 -25.20 -29.18 -19.58
N LEU A 108 -24.54 -28.09 -19.15
CA LEU A 108 -24.50 -26.84 -19.92
C LEU A 108 -23.82 -27.02 -21.28
N GLN A 109 -22.67 -27.69 -21.32
CA GLN A 109 -21.92 -27.91 -22.55
C GLN A 109 -22.68 -28.83 -23.51
N GLU A 110 -23.36 -29.87 -23.03
CA GLU A 110 -24.20 -30.74 -23.87
C GLU A 110 -25.41 -29.98 -24.44
N LYS A 111 -26.12 -29.18 -23.63
CA LYS A 111 -27.25 -28.35 -24.11
C LYS A 111 -26.81 -27.28 -25.12
N GLN A 112 -25.59 -26.75 -25.01
CA GLN A 112 -25.01 -25.84 -26.00
C GLN A 112 -24.60 -26.53 -27.30
N LYS A 113 -24.23 -27.81 -27.25
CA LYS A 113 -23.81 -28.61 -28.42
C LYS A 113 -25.00 -29.16 -29.24
N GLY A 114 -26.22 -29.11 -28.69
CA GLY A 114 -27.42 -29.75 -29.24
C GLY A 114 -28.42 -28.84 -29.99
N LYS A 115 -28.00 -27.71 -30.59
CA LYS A 115 -28.93 -26.76 -31.25
C LYS A 115 -28.60 -26.53 -32.75
N PRO A 116 -29.16 -27.33 -33.67
CA PRO A 116 -29.03 -27.10 -35.12
C PRO A 116 -30.09 -26.11 -35.63
N SER A 117 -29.78 -25.41 -36.74
CA SER A 117 -30.75 -24.79 -37.64
C SER A 117 -30.11 -24.61 -39.02
N GLU A 118 -30.86 -24.87 -40.08
CA GLU A 118 -30.37 -24.81 -41.48
C GLU A 118 -30.26 -23.37 -42.01
N LEU A 119 -29.43 -23.19 -43.05
CA LEU A 119 -29.90 -22.81 -44.39
C LEU A 119 -28.81 -23.04 -45.46
N LYS A 120 -29.24 -23.21 -46.72
CA LYS A 120 -28.46 -23.57 -47.94
C LYS A 120 -29.36 -23.27 -49.17
N PRO A 121 -28.87 -23.32 -50.43
CA PRO A 121 -27.50 -23.19 -50.97
C PRO A 121 -27.41 -22.23 -52.20
N VAL A 122 -26.23 -22.13 -52.83
CA VAL A 122 -25.93 -21.97 -54.30
C VAL A 122 -24.38 -21.86 -54.39
N VAL A 123 -23.54 -22.74 -55.00
CA VAL A 123 -23.52 -23.52 -56.28
C VAL A 123 -23.04 -22.64 -57.46
N SER A 124 -21.99 -22.90 -58.27
CA SER A 124 -21.01 -24.01 -58.50
C SER A 124 -19.80 -23.46 -59.32
N PRO A 125 -18.81 -24.23 -59.88
CA PRO A 125 -18.37 -25.62 -59.68
C PRO A 125 -16.82 -25.75 -59.44
N ALA A 126 -16.23 -26.96 -59.61
CA ALA A 126 -14.81 -27.35 -59.41
C ALA A 126 -14.31 -28.19 -60.63
N PRO A 127 -13.35 -29.18 -60.59
CA PRO A 127 -12.32 -29.64 -59.63
C PRO A 127 -10.90 -29.60 -60.32
N PRO A 128 -9.94 -30.59 -60.29
CA PRO A 128 -9.55 -31.68 -59.37
C PRO A 128 -8.02 -31.82 -59.04
N GLN A 129 -7.66 -32.73 -58.10
CA GLN A 129 -6.47 -33.64 -58.02
C GLN A 129 -5.02 -33.12 -58.21
N ALA A 130 -3.96 -33.56 -57.49
CA ALA A 130 -3.73 -34.48 -56.35
C ALA A 130 -2.27 -34.19 -55.79
N THR A 131 -1.61 -34.87 -54.83
CA THR A 131 -1.83 -36.14 -54.10
C THR A 131 -1.46 -36.03 -52.60
N ALA A 132 -0.29 -36.53 -52.12
CA ALA A 132 0.08 -36.62 -50.70
C ALA A 132 1.61 -36.76 -50.45
N VAL A 133 2.06 -36.42 -49.22
CA VAL A 133 3.40 -36.71 -48.66
C VAL A 133 3.27 -37.13 -47.18
N PRO A 134 4.13 -38.02 -46.63
CA PRO A 134 4.02 -38.49 -45.24
C PRO A 134 5.12 -38.00 -44.28
N SER A 135 4.75 -37.96 -42.99
CA SER A 135 5.59 -38.15 -41.79
C SER A 135 6.82 -37.26 -41.52
N ALA A 136 6.68 -36.40 -40.50
CA ALA A 136 7.74 -36.17 -39.51
C ALA A 136 7.12 -35.95 -38.12
N SER A 137 7.67 -36.64 -37.11
CA SER A 137 7.42 -36.43 -35.67
C SER A 137 8.76 -36.54 -34.94
N PRO A 138 8.95 -35.86 -33.81
CA PRO A 138 8.74 -36.61 -32.56
C PRO A 138 7.99 -35.85 -31.46
N THR A 139 7.53 -36.62 -30.48
CA THR A 139 6.75 -36.23 -29.30
C THR A 139 7.50 -35.35 -28.31
N THR A 140 6.80 -34.40 -27.68
CA THR A 140 7.07 -33.94 -26.31
C THR A 140 5.76 -33.85 -25.53
N ALA A 141 5.77 -34.17 -24.24
CA ALA A 141 4.56 -34.34 -23.43
C ALA A 141 3.83 -33.01 -23.11
N GLY A 142 2.51 -33.02 -23.15
CA GLY A 142 1.67 -31.85 -22.85
C GLY A 142 1.38 -31.67 -21.36
N THR A 143 2.19 -30.90 -20.65
CA THR A 143 1.73 -30.20 -19.43
C THR A 143 0.85 -29.03 -19.83
N THR A 144 -0.42 -29.02 -19.40
CA THR A 144 -1.38 -27.94 -19.70
C THR A 144 -1.13 -26.72 -18.80
N SER A 145 -0.03 -26.01 -19.06
CA SER A 145 0.13 -24.65 -18.56
C SER A 145 -0.89 -23.74 -19.24
N TYR A 146 -1.65 -22.98 -18.44
CA TYR A 146 -2.44 -21.88 -18.99
C TYR A 146 -1.47 -20.87 -19.63
N PRO A 147 -1.61 -20.50 -20.91
CA PRO A 147 -0.78 -19.49 -21.52
C PRO A 147 -1.13 -18.12 -20.95
N ARG A 148 -0.48 -17.75 -19.85
CA ARG A 148 -0.45 -16.36 -19.37
C ARG A 148 0.09 -15.51 -20.52
N PRO A 149 -0.64 -14.51 -21.05
CA PRO A 149 -0.13 -13.67 -22.12
C PRO A 149 1.18 -13.02 -21.67
N ALA A 150 2.28 -13.33 -22.35
CA ALA A 150 3.62 -12.82 -22.04
C ALA A 150 3.81 -11.35 -22.45
N VAL A 151 2.72 -10.70 -22.89
CA VAL A 151 2.64 -9.29 -23.25
C VAL A 151 1.43 -8.73 -22.49
N PRO A 152 1.55 -7.62 -21.74
CA PRO A 152 0.36 -6.90 -21.28
C PRO A 152 -0.45 -6.44 -22.52
N PRO A 153 -1.78 -6.42 -22.47
CA PRO A 153 -2.58 -5.90 -23.57
C PRO A 153 -2.21 -4.44 -23.80
N VAL A 154 -1.55 -4.15 -24.92
CA VAL A 154 -1.18 -2.78 -25.29
C VAL A 154 -2.44 -2.03 -25.66
N SER A 155 -2.94 -1.19 -24.75
CA SER A 155 -4.00 -0.23 -25.03
C SER A 155 -3.52 0.76 -26.09
N THR A 156 -3.85 0.47 -27.35
CA THR A 156 -3.61 1.32 -28.52
C THR A 156 -4.42 2.61 -28.38
N PRO A 157 -3.80 3.78 -28.11
CA PRO A 157 -4.57 4.99 -27.82
C PRO A 157 -5.39 5.42 -29.04
N GLY A 158 -6.71 5.46 -28.89
CA GLY A 158 -7.63 5.87 -29.96
C GLY A 158 -8.24 4.74 -30.80
N GLN A 159 -8.12 3.47 -30.40
CA GLN A 159 -8.92 2.39 -31.00
C GLN A 159 -10.24 2.23 -30.20
N PRO A 160 -11.43 2.52 -30.78
CA PRO A 160 -12.68 2.45 -30.03
C PRO A 160 -12.99 1.03 -29.53
N ALA A 161 -13.05 0.87 -28.22
CA ALA A 161 -13.64 -0.32 -27.60
C ALA A 161 -15.15 -0.40 -27.92
N ALA A 162 -15.75 -1.58 -27.73
CA ALA A 162 -17.16 -1.81 -28.02
C ALA A 162 -18.07 -0.78 -27.29
N PRO A 163 -18.94 -0.06 -28.04
CA PRO A 163 -19.60 1.13 -27.52
C PRO A 163 -20.52 0.82 -26.33
N GLY A 164 -20.42 1.65 -25.29
CA GLY A 164 -21.29 1.60 -24.10
C GLY A 164 -20.69 0.93 -22.86
N THR A 165 -19.43 0.47 -22.88
CA THR A 165 -18.80 -0.18 -21.71
C THR A 165 -17.98 0.77 -20.83
N PHE A 166 -17.29 1.75 -21.39
CA PHE A 166 -16.55 2.79 -20.65
C PHE A 166 -16.32 4.04 -21.51
N THR A 167 -15.88 5.13 -20.88
CA THR A 167 -15.49 6.38 -21.55
C THR A 167 -13.99 6.60 -21.37
N GLU A 168 -13.24 6.69 -22.48
CA GLU A 168 -11.82 7.06 -22.42
C GLU A 168 -11.65 8.57 -22.19
N ILE A 169 -10.86 8.92 -21.17
CA ILE A 169 -10.45 10.31 -20.90
C ILE A 169 -8.93 10.37 -21.01
N PRO A 170 -8.36 11.06 -22.02
CA PRO A 170 -6.91 11.07 -22.24
C PRO A 170 -6.17 11.77 -21.09
N ALA A 171 -5.13 11.12 -20.57
CA ALA A 171 -4.34 11.66 -19.47
C ALA A 171 -3.57 12.93 -19.88
N SER A 172 -3.72 14.01 -19.11
CA SER A 172 -2.98 15.26 -19.33
C SER A 172 -1.47 15.08 -19.11
N ASN A 173 -0.65 15.93 -19.74
CA ASN A 173 0.81 15.89 -19.58
C ASN A 173 1.24 16.00 -18.11
N ILE A 174 0.59 16.87 -17.33
CA ILE A 174 0.82 17.01 -15.88
C ILE A 174 0.53 15.68 -15.15
N ARG A 175 -0.61 15.05 -15.42
CA ARG A 175 -0.97 13.76 -14.81
C ARG A 175 0.00 12.64 -15.21
N ARG A 176 0.50 12.62 -16.45
CA ARG A 176 1.53 11.67 -16.90
C ARG A 176 2.87 11.86 -16.17
N VAL A 177 3.33 13.09 -15.98
CA VAL A 177 4.58 13.39 -15.24
C VAL A 177 4.46 13.01 -13.76
N ILE A 178 3.32 13.35 -13.12
CA ILE A 178 3.04 12.95 -11.73
C ILE A 178 3.01 11.42 -11.60
N ALA A 179 2.31 10.71 -12.50
CA ALA A 179 2.23 9.26 -12.49
C ALA A 179 3.61 8.58 -12.68
N LYS A 180 4.50 9.15 -13.51
CA LYS A 180 5.88 8.67 -13.62
C LYS A 180 6.60 8.84 -12.29
N ARG A 181 6.65 10.05 -11.72
CA ARG A 181 7.38 10.35 -10.47
C ARG A 181 6.89 9.54 -9.27
N LEU A 182 5.57 9.35 -9.12
CA LEU A 182 5.00 8.55 -8.04
C LEU A 182 5.33 7.06 -8.19
N THR A 183 5.29 6.53 -9.42
CA THR A 183 5.75 5.16 -9.69
C THR A 183 7.23 5.01 -9.35
N GLU A 184 8.07 5.89 -9.91
CA GLU A 184 9.53 5.93 -9.72
C GLU A 184 9.91 5.98 -8.24
N SER A 185 9.28 6.88 -7.46
CA SER A 185 9.42 6.93 -6.00
C SER A 185 9.03 5.61 -5.34
N LYS A 186 7.81 5.11 -5.58
CA LYS A 186 7.29 3.93 -4.86
C LYS A 186 7.93 2.60 -5.28
N THR A 187 8.64 2.55 -6.41
CA THR A 187 9.47 1.39 -6.81
C THR A 187 10.93 1.47 -6.38
N THR A 188 11.51 2.67 -6.20
CA THR A 188 12.94 2.84 -5.90
C THR A 188 13.24 3.21 -4.44
N VAL A 189 12.27 3.77 -3.71
CA VAL A 189 12.42 4.17 -2.31
C VAL A 189 11.77 3.12 -1.40
N PRO A 190 12.52 2.42 -0.54
CA PRO A 190 11.96 1.60 0.53
C PRO A 190 11.32 2.54 1.58
N HIS A 191 10.02 2.79 1.42
CA HIS A 191 9.27 3.65 2.33
C HIS A 191 9.05 2.96 3.68
N ALA A 192 9.69 3.46 4.73
CA ALA A 192 9.31 3.21 6.12
C ALA A 192 8.19 4.20 6.54
N TYR A 193 7.40 3.81 7.55
CA TYR A 193 6.22 4.55 7.99
C TYR A 193 6.11 4.56 9.51
N ALA A 194 6.16 5.75 10.12
CA ALA A 194 5.98 5.95 11.55
C ALA A 194 4.88 7.00 11.80
N ALA A 195 4.09 6.82 12.85
CA ALA A 195 2.99 7.73 13.19
C ALA A 195 3.01 8.09 14.67
N ALA A 196 2.61 9.33 14.99
CA ALA A 196 2.52 9.84 16.35
C ALA A 196 1.30 10.77 16.50
N ASP A 197 0.54 10.61 17.58
CA ASP A 197 -0.46 11.59 18.01
C ASP A 197 0.20 12.70 18.84
N CYS A 198 -0.02 13.94 18.45
CA CYS A 198 0.47 15.15 19.12
C CYS A 198 -0.71 15.98 19.66
N ASP A 199 -0.60 16.51 20.87
CA ASP A 199 -1.54 17.52 21.39
C ASP A 199 -1.27 18.88 20.71
N ILE A 200 -2.32 19.54 20.23
CA ILE A 200 -2.22 20.88 19.61
C ILE A 200 -2.94 21.98 20.40
N ASP A 201 -3.46 21.72 21.61
CA ASP A 201 -4.18 22.74 22.37
C ASP A 201 -3.31 23.92 22.79
N ALA A 202 -2.02 23.71 23.05
CA ALA A 202 -1.07 24.80 23.27
C ALA A 202 -0.95 25.72 22.04
N ILE A 203 -0.89 25.14 20.83
CA ILE A 203 -0.91 25.90 19.57
C ILE A 203 -2.26 26.59 19.37
N LEU A 204 -3.38 25.93 19.70
CA LEU A 204 -4.72 26.53 19.56
C LEU A 204 -4.97 27.67 20.55
N LYS A 205 -4.38 27.63 21.76
CA LYS A 205 -4.37 28.73 22.73
C LYS A 205 -3.54 29.90 22.18
N LEU A 206 -2.26 29.68 21.84
CA LEU A 206 -1.37 30.71 21.28
C LEU A 206 -1.91 31.33 19.99
N ARG A 207 -2.56 30.53 19.12
CA ARG A 207 -3.22 31.01 17.90
C ARG A 207 -4.41 31.92 18.17
N LYS A 208 -5.15 31.72 19.27
CA LYS A 208 -6.25 32.63 19.70
C LYS A 208 -5.70 33.94 20.28
N GLU A 209 -4.48 33.93 20.81
CA GLU A 209 -3.79 35.13 21.32
C GLU A 209 -3.25 35.96 20.17
N LEU A 210 -2.44 35.37 19.28
CA LEU A 210 -1.93 36.03 18.06
C LEU A 210 -3.03 36.59 17.15
N ALA A 211 -4.22 35.98 17.17
CA ALA A 211 -5.39 36.49 16.44
C ALA A 211 -5.97 37.80 17.02
N LYS A 212 -5.71 38.14 18.29
CA LYS A 212 -6.06 39.44 18.90
C LYS A 212 -5.13 40.54 18.37
N ASP A 213 -3.86 40.21 18.13
CA ASP A 213 -2.82 41.10 17.57
C ASP A 213 -2.90 41.24 16.03
N ASP A 214 -4.04 40.84 15.43
CA ASP A 214 -4.30 40.69 13.99
C ASP A 214 -3.34 39.75 13.21
N ILE A 215 -2.50 38.98 13.90
CA ILE A 215 -1.55 38.04 13.27
C ILE A 215 -2.30 36.75 12.87
N LYS A 216 -2.90 36.78 11.68
CA LYS A 216 -3.69 35.68 11.10
C LYS A 216 -2.84 34.49 10.65
N VAL A 217 -2.43 33.64 11.61
CA VAL A 217 -1.71 32.37 11.40
C VAL A 217 -2.64 31.14 11.34
N SER A 218 -2.19 30.09 10.65
CA SER A 218 -2.79 28.76 10.57
C SER A 218 -2.02 27.75 11.43
N VAL A 219 -2.66 26.66 11.84
CA VAL A 219 -1.98 25.52 12.50
C VAL A 219 -0.85 24.98 11.61
N ASN A 220 -1.05 25.00 10.29
CA ASN A 220 -0.05 24.58 9.32
C ASN A 220 1.27 25.38 9.39
N ASP A 221 1.20 26.67 9.75
CA ASP A 221 2.39 27.54 9.83
C ASP A 221 3.25 27.20 11.06
N PHE A 222 2.61 26.80 12.16
CA PHE A 222 3.30 26.24 13.33
C PHE A 222 3.94 24.88 13.01
N ILE A 223 3.26 23.99 12.29
CA ILE A 223 3.82 22.69 11.88
C ILE A 223 5.04 22.90 10.98
N ILE A 224 5.00 23.86 10.05
CA ILE A 224 6.14 24.23 9.20
C ILE A 224 7.35 24.69 10.05
N LYS A 225 7.16 25.61 11.01
CA LYS A 225 8.26 26.04 11.90
C LYS A 225 8.74 24.91 12.83
N ALA A 226 7.84 24.08 13.37
CA ALA A 226 8.19 22.95 14.23
C ALA A 226 8.99 21.88 13.48
N THR A 227 8.61 21.57 12.24
CA THR A 227 9.35 20.69 11.33
C THR A 227 10.74 21.27 11.07
N ALA A 228 10.84 22.58 10.77
CA ALA A 228 12.13 23.21 10.52
C ALA A 228 13.06 23.27 11.75
N VAL A 229 12.52 23.54 12.94
CA VAL A 229 13.27 23.50 14.21
C VAL A 229 13.74 22.06 14.51
N THR A 230 12.91 21.06 14.24
CA THR A 230 13.27 19.65 14.44
C THR A 230 14.35 19.19 13.44
N LEU A 231 14.26 19.58 12.16
CA LEU A 231 15.31 19.33 11.15
C LEU A 231 16.63 20.06 11.47
N LYS A 232 16.58 21.21 12.16
CA LYS A 232 17.76 21.93 12.68
C LYS A 232 18.39 21.25 13.91
N GLN A 233 17.59 20.53 14.70
CA GLN A 233 18.04 19.73 15.85
C GLN A 233 18.54 18.33 15.42
N MET A 234 17.99 17.77 14.34
CA MET A 234 18.32 16.46 13.78
C MET A 234 18.64 16.58 12.27
N PRO A 235 19.83 17.10 11.91
CA PRO A 235 20.19 17.37 10.51
C PRO A 235 20.30 16.09 9.65
N ASP A 236 20.45 14.92 10.26
CA ASP A 236 20.57 13.63 9.58
C ASP A 236 19.28 13.24 8.84
N VAL A 237 18.13 13.75 9.27
CA VAL A 237 16.84 13.60 8.57
C VAL A 237 16.72 14.56 7.37
N ASN A 238 17.48 15.66 7.35
CA ASN A 238 17.47 16.67 6.29
C ASN A 238 18.43 16.30 5.15
N ALA A 239 18.24 15.12 4.56
CA ALA A 239 19.14 14.56 3.54
C ALA A 239 18.41 14.09 2.28
N THR A 240 19.20 13.81 1.24
CA THR A 240 18.74 13.35 -0.09
C THR A 240 19.58 12.18 -0.57
N TRP A 241 18.95 11.19 -1.22
CA TRP A 241 19.63 9.99 -1.72
C TRP A 241 19.93 10.12 -3.22
N ASP A 242 21.22 10.19 -3.58
CA ASP A 242 21.69 10.39 -4.95
C ASP A 242 22.18 9.10 -5.61
N GLY A 243 21.51 7.97 -5.31
CA GLY A 243 21.84 6.64 -5.84
C GLY A 243 23.02 5.96 -5.15
N GLU A 244 24.15 6.68 -5.03
CA GLU A 244 25.41 6.17 -4.45
C GLU A 244 25.78 6.85 -3.12
N VAL A 245 25.32 8.09 -2.89
CA VAL A 245 25.72 8.92 -1.75
C VAL A 245 24.51 9.57 -1.09
N CYS A 246 24.47 9.54 0.24
CA CYS A 246 23.54 10.34 1.03
C CYS A 246 24.09 11.76 1.17
N ARG A 247 23.38 12.75 0.63
CA ARG A 247 23.76 14.18 0.67
C ARG A 247 22.92 14.89 1.73
N GLN A 248 23.54 15.19 2.88
CA GLN A 248 22.94 16.03 3.93
C GLN A 248 22.86 17.49 3.47
N LEU A 249 21.75 18.16 3.76
CA LEU A 249 21.47 19.54 3.35
C LEU A 249 21.56 20.49 4.55
N GLN A 250 22.24 21.62 4.36
CA GLN A 250 22.35 22.68 5.38
C GLN A 250 21.17 23.67 5.33
N SER A 251 20.55 23.86 4.15
CA SER A 251 19.29 24.61 4.04
C SER A 251 18.10 23.72 4.37
N ILE A 252 17.10 24.31 5.05
CA ILE A 252 15.86 23.65 5.42
C ILE A 252 14.74 24.30 4.61
N ASP A 253 14.45 23.68 3.46
CA ASP A 253 13.59 24.21 2.42
C ASP A 253 12.33 23.33 2.33
N ILE A 254 11.19 23.81 2.85
CA ILE A 254 9.99 22.96 3.03
C ILE A 254 9.01 23.15 1.87
N SER A 255 8.76 22.05 1.17
CA SER A 255 7.73 21.90 0.13
C SER A 255 6.36 21.67 0.77
N ILE A 256 5.36 22.48 0.42
CA ILE A 256 3.98 22.36 0.94
C ILE A 256 3.09 21.82 -0.18
N ALA A 257 2.42 20.69 0.05
CA ALA A 257 1.51 20.12 -0.93
C ALA A 257 0.20 20.92 -1.02
N VAL A 258 -0.06 21.53 -2.18
CA VAL A 258 -1.27 22.34 -2.46
C VAL A 258 -2.09 21.70 -3.57
N ALA A 259 -3.35 21.38 -3.27
CA ALA A 259 -4.31 20.93 -4.27
C ALA A 259 -4.79 22.11 -5.15
N THR A 260 -4.87 21.85 -6.46
CA THR A 260 -5.43 22.77 -7.47
C THR A 260 -6.27 21.99 -8.49
N ASP A 261 -7.11 22.66 -9.26
CA ASP A 261 -7.96 22.02 -10.28
C ASP A 261 -7.15 21.30 -11.38
N ARG A 262 -5.88 21.68 -11.54
CA ARG A 262 -4.93 21.07 -12.50
C ARG A 262 -4.18 19.86 -11.94
N GLY A 263 -4.28 19.61 -10.62
CA GLY A 263 -3.59 18.56 -9.89
C GLY A 263 -2.88 19.06 -8.63
N LEU A 264 -2.04 18.20 -8.05
CA LEU A 264 -1.19 18.54 -6.92
C LEU A 264 0.05 19.33 -7.38
N ILE A 265 0.40 20.39 -6.67
CA ILE A 265 1.64 21.14 -6.85
C ILE A 265 2.28 21.44 -5.48
N THR A 266 3.61 21.51 -5.44
CA THR A 266 4.39 21.57 -4.19
C THR A 266 5.26 22.84 -4.13
N PRO A 267 4.68 24.03 -3.89
CA PRO A 267 5.46 25.23 -3.63
C PRO A 267 6.42 25.09 -2.45
N ILE A 268 7.62 25.68 -2.56
CA ILE A 268 8.72 25.57 -1.61
C ILE A 268 8.88 26.89 -0.84
N ILE A 269 8.89 26.83 0.49
CA ILE A 269 9.40 27.92 1.33
C ILE A 269 10.89 27.65 1.58
N LYS A 270 11.76 28.47 0.96
CA LYS A 270 13.21 28.40 1.17
C LYS A 270 13.60 28.94 2.54
N ASP A 271 14.61 28.36 3.18
CA ASP A 271 15.10 28.65 4.54
C ASP A 271 13.97 29.00 5.53
N VAL A 272 13.29 27.95 6.00
CA VAL A 272 12.24 28.07 7.02
C VAL A 272 12.83 28.27 8.42
N ALA A 273 14.02 27.74 8.68
CA ALA A 273 14.61 27.72 10.00
C ALA A 273 14.88 29.13 10.53
N ALA A 274 15.43 30.02 9.71
CA ALA A 274 15.70 31.41 10.08
C ALA A 274 14.45 32.30 10.21
N LYS A 275 13.29 31.87 9.69
CA LYS A 275 12.11 32.75 9.54
C LYS A 275 11.17 32.74 10.74
N GLY A 276 10.48 33.87 10.91
CA GLY A 276 9.39 34.02 11.86
C GLY A 276 8.08 33.40 11.36
N ILE A 277 7.23 32.90 12.28
CA ILE A 277 5.95 32.26 11.92
C ILE A 277 5.04 33.20 11.10
N LYS A 278 5.09 34.51 11.35
CA LYS A 278 4.38 35.55 10.57
C LYS A 278 4.84 35.65 9.12
N GLU A 279 6.13 35.46 8.86
CA GLU A 279 6.73 35.48 7.52
C GLU A 279 6.48 34.17 6.78
N ILE A 280 6.52 33.04 7.50
CA ILE A 280 6.14 31.72 7.00
C ILE A 280 4.69 31.74 6.54
N ALA A 281 3.75 32.24 7.37
CA ALA A 281 2.34 32.36 7.02
C ALA A 281 2.09 33.28 5.81
N ALA A 282 2.80 34.41 5.73
CA ALA A 282 2.73 35.31 4.57
C ALA A 282 3.25 34.64 3.28
N SER A 283 4.39 33.95 3.37
CA SER A 283 5.02 33.22 2.26
C SER A 283 4.16 32.06 1.77
N ALA A 284 3.67 31.23 2.70
CA ALA A 284 2.77 30.11 2.42
C ALA A 284 1.50 30.58 1.71
N LYS A 285 0.88 31.67 2.20
CA LYS A 285 -0.34 32.25 1.61
C LYS A 285 -0.10 32.85 0.22
N ALA A 286 1.04 33.51 0.01
CA ALA A 286 1.41 34.05 -1.29
C ALA A 286 1.68 32.94 -2.32
N LEU A 287 2.46 31.92 -1.96
CA LEU A 287 2.77 30.76 -2.81
C LEU A 287 1.52 29.91 -3.09
N ALA A 288 0.67 29.65 -2.08
CA ALA A 288 -0.59 28.92 -2.27
C ALA A 288 -1.58 29.68 -3.17
N LYS A 289 -1.54 31.02 -3.19
CA LYS A 289 -2.29 31.81 -4.20
C LYS A 289 -1.67 31.66 -5.59
N LYS A 290 -0.35 31.85 -5.75
CA LYS A 290 0.35 31.62 -7.03
C LYS A 290 0.09 30.22 -7.59
N ALA A 291 0.03 29.21 -6.73
CA ALA A 291 -0.25 27.82 -7.09
C ALA A 291 -1.62 27.67 -7.77
N ARG A 292 -2.68 28.19 -7.13
CA ARG A 292 -4.06 28.17 -7.65
C ARG A 292 -4.20 29.03 -8.90
N ASP A 293 -3.59 30.21 -8.92
CA ASP A 293 -3.54 31.11 -10.08
C ASP A 293 -2.74 30.50 -11.27
N GLY A 294 -1.98 29.42 -11.05
CA GLY A 294 -1.12 28.79 -12.06
C GLY A 294 0.13 29.60 -12.45
N LYS A 295 0.63 30.44 -11.54
CA LYS A 295 1.70 31.44 -11.76
C LYS A 295 2.96 31.21 -10.91
N LEU A 296 3.20 29.99 -10.45
CA LEU A 296 4.48 29.62 -9.80
C LEU A 296 5.59 29.51 -10.85
N LEU A 297 6.78 30.03 -10.53
CA LEU A 297 7.98 29.81 -11.32
C LEU A 297 8.52 28.37 -11.07
N PRO A 298 9.26 27.76 -12.02
CA PRO A 298 9.89 26.46 -11.84
C PRO A 298 10.70 26.33 -10.54
N GLU A 299 11.47 27.37 -10.20
CA GLU A 299 12.28 27.48 -8.98
C GLU A 299 11.48 27.57 -7.67
N GLU A 300 10.16 27.80 -7.75
CA GLU A 300 9.26 27.83 -6.60
C GLU A 300 8.64 26.47 -6.30
N TYR A 301 8.78 25.44 -7.16
CA TYR A 301 8.23 24.10 -6.93
C TYR A 301 9.16 22.93 -7.31
N GLN A 302 10.41 23.18 -7.70
CA GLN A 302 11.43 22.16 -7.96
C GLN A 302 12.53 22.22 -6.89
N GLY A 303 12.80 21.07 -6.25
CA GLY A 303 13.69 20.98 -5.09
C GLY A 303 12.93 20.98 -3.76
N GLY A 304 13.49 21.68 -2.77
CA GLY A 304 13.11 21.56 -1.35
C GLY A 304 13.78 20.33 -0.71
N SER A 305 14.11 20.40 0.58
CA SER A 305 14.72 19.29 1.33
C SER A 305 13.69 18.33 1.92
N PHE A 306 12.52 18.84 2.31
CA PHE A 306 11.47 18.10 3.02
C PHE A 306 10.08 18.46 2.47
N SER A 307 9.11 17.54 2.54
CA SER A 307 7.72 17.82 2.16
C SER A 307 6.73 17.72 3.32
N ILE A 308 5.71 18.58 3.32
CA ILE A 308 4.55 18.49 4.22
C ILE A 308 3.27 18.45 3.38
N SER A 309 2.41 17.47 3.66
CA SER A 309 1.06 17.35 3.09
C SER A 309 0.02 17.37 4.21
N ASN A 310 -1.05 18.13 4.05
CA ASN A 310 -2.08 18.30 5.07
C ASN A 310 -3.46 18.02 4.47
N LEU A 311 -4.13 16.99 4.98
CA LEU A 311 -5.48 16.60 4.57
C LEU A 311 -6.50 16.71 5.70
N GLY A 312 -6.12 17.25 6.87
CA GLY A 312 -7.04 17.47 7.99
C GLY A 312 -8.24 18.36 7.64
N MET A 313 -8.10 19.25 6.65
CA MET A 313 -9.22 20.05 6.12
C MET A 313 -10.29 19.25 5.36
N PHE A 314 -9.99 18.00 4.97
CA PHE A 314 -10.94 17.07 4.35
C PHE A 314 -11.54 16.06 5.35
N GLY A 315 -11.27 16.23 6.66
CA GLY A 315 -11.82 15.37 7.72
C GLY A 315 -11.16 14.00 7.86
N ILE A 316 -10.06 13.75 7.14
CA ILE A 316 -9.24 12.54 7.18
C ILE A 316 -8.47 12.47 8.51
N ASN A 317 -8.59 11.37 9.25
CA ASN A 317 -7.95 11.20 10.56
C ASN A 317 -6.43 11.07 10.44
N ASP A 318 -5.99 10.21 9.53
CA ASP A 318 -4.63 9.78 9.27
C ASP A 318 -4.51 9.46 7.77
N PHE A 319 -3.32 9.60 7.21
CA PHE A 319 -3.01 9.09 5.87
C PHE A 319 -1.50 8.93 5.70
N THR A 320 -1.11 8.16 4.68
CA THR A 320 0.28 7.94 4.29
C THR A 320 0.56 8.65 2.98
N ALA A 321 1.63 9.45 2.93
CA ALA A 321 2.05 10.14 1.71
C ALA A 321 3.14 9.34 0.96
N VAL A 322 3.28 9.60 -0.35
CA VAL A 322 4.40 9.08 -1.15
C VAL A 322 5.47 10.16 -1.21
N ILE A 323 6.73 9.78 -0.96
CA ILE A 323 7.88 10.68 -0.97
C ILE A 323 8.06 11.26 -2.38
N ASN A 324 8.50 12.52 -2.50
CA ASN A 324 8.75 13.19 -3.78
C ASN A 324 10.27 13.28 -4.03
N PRO A 325 10.85 12.45 -4.92
CA PRO A 325 12.30 12.44 -5.18
C PRO A 325 12.80 13.82 -5.64
N PRO A 326 14.00 14.26 -5.20
CA PRO A 326 15.04 13.50 -4.50
C PRO A 326 14.97 13.53 -2.95
N GLN A 327 13.89 14.04 -2.36
CA GLN A 327 13.75 14.15 -0.90
C GLN A 327 13.71 12.78 -0.23
N ALA A 328 14.24 12.66 0.99
CA ALA A 328 14.17 11.42 1.78
C ALA A 328 12.86 11.27 2.59
N CYS A 329 12.15 12.37 2.92
CA CYS A 329 11.04 12.36 3.87
C CYS A 329 9.84 13.21 3.44
N ILE A 330 8.63 12.76 3.81
CA ILE A 330 7.39 13.54 3.75
C ILE A 330 6.54 13.33 5.00
N LEU A 331 6.04 14.44 5.58
CA LEU A 331 5.11 14.44 6.71
C LEU A 331 3.67 14.57 6.21
N ALA A 332 2.82 13.63 6.60
CA ALA A 332 1.38 13.67 6.40
C ALA A 332 0.68 14.14 7.69
N VAL A 333 -0.16 15.18 7.58
CA VAL A 333 -0.87 15.80 8.70
C VAL A 333 -2.36 15.51 8.61
N GLY A 334 -2.86 14.72 9.56
CA GLY A 334 -4.27 14.37 9.70
C GLY A 334 -5.14 15.50 10.26
N ARG A 335 -6.41 15.22 10.54
CA ARG A 335 -7.30 16.18 11.20
C ARG A 335 -6.98 16.27 12.69
N ALA A 336 -7.15 17.47 13.22
CA ALA A 336 -7.28 17.66 14.66
C ALA A 336 -8.65 17.13 15.12
N ARG A 337 -8.68 16.27 16.14
CA ARG A 337 -9.89 15.65 16.70
C ARG A 337 -9.92 15.81 18.23
N PRO A 338 -11.10 16.07 18.83
CA PRO A 338 -11.23 16.09 20.28
C PRO A 338 -11.26 14.66 20.83
N GLU A 339 -10.44 14.39 21.84
CA GLU A 339 -10.45 13.16 22.62
C GLU A 339 -10.47 13.49 24.12
N LEU A 340 -10.94 12.55 24.94
CA LEU A 340 -10.89 12.67 26.39
C LEU A 340 -9.62 11.98 26.89
N LYS A 341 -8.77 12.75 27.57
CA LYS A 341 -7.56 12.25 28.22
C LYS A 341 -7.73 12.36 29.73
N ILE A 342 -7.28 11.34 30.46
CA ILE A 342 -7.14 11.45 31.92
C ILE A 342 -5.91 12.33 32.19
N VAL A 343 -6.10 13.36 33.00
CA VAL A 343 -5.06 14.27 33.48
C VAL A 343 -5.16 14.33 35.01
N GLU A 344 -4.03 14.20 35.68
CA GLU A 344 -3.94 14.41 37.13
C GLU A 344 -3.98 15.92 37.40
N ASP A 345 -4.93 16.35 38.22
CA ASP A 345 -4.98 17.73 38.71
C ASP A 345 -3.90 17.99 39.78
N GLU A 346 -3.69 19.26 40.17
CA GLU A 346 -2.69 19.63 41.20
C GLU A 346 -2.94 18.95 42.58
N GLU A 347 -4.16 18.46 42.81
CA GLU A 347 -4.58 17.69 43.99
C GLU A 347 -4.36 16.16 43.85
N GLY A 348 -3.77 15.68 42.76
CA GLY A 348 -3.56 14.25 42.48
C GLY A 348 -4.82 13.48 42.07
N ASN A 349 -5.91 14.18 41.72
CA ASN A 349 -7.17 13.58 41.29
C ASN A 349 -7.22 13.41 39.77
N GLU A 350 -7.57 12.21 39.29
CA GLU A 350 -7.82 11.93 37.87
C GLU A 350 -9.04 12.71 37.37
N LYS A 351 -8.85 13.67 36.45
CA LYS A 351 -9.94 14.37 35.76
C LYS A 351 -9.89 14.08 34.25
N LEU A 352 -11.05 13.82 33.67
CA LEU A 352 -11.20 13.71 32.21
C LEU A 352 -11.19 15.12 31.61
N GLN A 353 -10.08 15.50 30.98
CA GLN A 353 -9.95 16.74 30.23
C GLN A 353 -10.13 16.44 28.73
N GLN A 354 -10.76 17.38 28.01
CA GLN A 354 -10.88 17.29 26.55
C GLN A 354 -9.65 17.92 25.90
N HIS A 355 -8.87 17.09 25.18
CA HIS A 355 -7.69 17.51 24.43
C HIS A 355 -7.94 17.43 22.93
N GLN A 356 -7.32 18.33 22.17
CA GLN A 356 -7.33 18.30 20.71
C GLN A 356 -6.07 17.60 20.18
N LEU A 357 -6.18 16.30 19.90
CA LEU A 357 -5.11 15.49 19.32
C LEU A 357 -5.09 15.56 17.79
N MET A 358 -3.89 15.42 17.21
CA MET A 358 -3.66 15.40 15.77
C MET A 358 -2.63 14.32 15.44
N THR A 359 -2.99 13.34 14.62
CA THR A 359 -2.03 12.34 14.12
C THR A 359 -1.16 12.96 13.03
N VAL A 360 0.14 12.74 13.15
CA VAL A 360 1.11 12.99 12.08
C VAL A 360 1.80 11.68 11.70
N THR A 361 1.94 11.44 10.40
CA THR A 361 2.56 10.23 9.84
C THR A 361 3.77 10.64 9.01
N LEU A 362 4.96 10.25 9.45
CA LEU A 362 6.19 10.39 8.68
C LEU A 362 6.32 9.21 7.71
N SER A 363 6.62 9.51 6.45
CA SER A 363 7.08 8.54 5.47
C SER A 363 8.53 8.86 5.13
N SER A 364 9.44 7.89 5.33
CA SER A 364 10.89 8.06 5.18
C SER A 364 11.52 7.03 4.25
N ASP A 365 12.64 7.39 3.62
CA ASP A 365 13.51 6.50 2.87
C ASP A 365 14.39 5.70 3.83
N GLY A 366 14.12 4.39 3.96
CA GLY A 366 14.89 3.47 4.81
C GLY A 366 16.33 3.20 4.38
N ARG A 367 16.87 3.94 3.40
CA ARG A 367 18.32 4.01 3.09
C ARG A 367 19.01 5.21 3.73
N VAL A 368 18.23 6.14 4.29
CA VAL A 368 18.69 7.44 4.80
C VAL A 368 18.26 7.64 6.25
N VAL A 369 17.06 7.20 6.61
CA VAL A 369 16.48 7.39 7.95
C VAL A 369 15.97 6.05 8.47
N ASP A 370 16.72 5.48 9.41
CA ASP A 370 16.33 4.28 10.16
C ASP A 370 15.12 4.54 11.07
N ASP A 371 14.41 3.47 11.47
CA ASP A 371 13.20 3.56 12.31
C ASP A 371 13.47 4.24 13.68
N GLU A 372 14.67 4.09 14.23
CA GLU A 372 15.09 4.79 15.47
C GLU A 372 15.21 6.31 15.25
N LEU A 373 15.79 6.73 14.11
CA LEU A 373 15.95 8.14 13.76
C LEU A 373 14.60 8.78 13.42
N ALA A 374 13.73 8.05 12.71
CA ALA A 374 12.34 8.44 12.45
C ALA A 374 11.53 8.60 13.76
N SER A 375 11.71 7.69 14.72
CA SER A 375 11.04 7.73 16.03
C SER A 375 11.49 8.94 16.85
N LYS A 376 12.81 9.16 16.97
CA LYS A 376 13.40 10.33 17.65
C LYS A 376 12.97 11.65 16.99
N PHE A 377 12.84 11.68 15.67
CA PHE A 377 12.33 12.85 14.94
C PHE A 377 10.87 13.13 15.28
N LEU A 378 10.01 12.11 15.31
CA LEU A 378 8.60 12.27 15.69
C LEU A 378 8.42 12.67 17.16
N GLU A 379 9.21 12.11 18.08
CA GLU A 379 9.22 12.51 19.49
C GLU A 379 9.65 13.98 19.66
N THR A 380 10.73 14.39 18.98
CA THR A 380 11.23 15.77 19.03
C THR A 380 10.24 16.75 18.37
N LEU A 381 9.64 16.37 17.24
CA LEU A 381 8.59 17.14 16.56
C LEU A 381 7.36 17.31 17.46
N LYS A 382 6.93 16.23 18.14
CA LYS A 382 5.83 16.25 19.11
C LYS A 382 6.14 17.19 20.27
N ALA A 383 7.31 17.08 20.90
CA ALA A 383 7.73 17.96 21.99
C ALA A 383 7.77 19.44 21.57
N ASN A 384 8.18 19.73 20.32
CA ASN A 384 8.20 21.07 19.73
C ASN A 384 6.78 21.59 19.36
N ILE A 385 5.84 20.71 19.02
CA ILE A 385 4.42 21.03 18.76
C ILE A 385 3.65 21.31 20.06
N GLU A 386 3.82 20.43 21.06
CA GLU A 386 3.12 20.50 22.35
C GLU A 386 3.62 21.69 23.20
N ASN A 387 4.87 22.12 23.01
CA ASN A 387 5.48 23.25 23.72
C ASN A 387 5.85 24.39 22.74
N PRO A 388 4.88 25.19 22.24
CA PRO A 388 5.13 26.17 21.18
C PRO A 388 6.10 27.30 21.56
N MET A 389 6.41 27.51 22.86
CA MET A 389 7.51 28.40 23.27
C MET A 389 8.89 27.92 22.79
N ARG A 390 9.10 26.61 22.61
CA ARG A 390 10.35 26.05 22.04
C ARG A 390 10.56 26.50 20.58
N LEU A 391 9.48 26.82 19.87
CA LEU A 391 9.51 27.32 18.48
C LEU A 391 9.97 28.77 18.36
N ALA A 392 10.00 29.53 19.47
CA ALA A 392 10.42 30.93 19.51
C ALA A 392 11.89 31.12 19.92
N LEU A 393 12.56 30.05 20.38
CA LEU A 393 13.94 30.07 20.90
C LEU A 393 14.99 29.55 19.89
N CYS A 394 14.57 29.19 18.66
CA CYS A 394 15.35 28.45 17.67
C CYS A 394 15.13 28.91 16.21
#